data_AF-A0A8H6HWF5-F1
#
_entry.id   AF-A0A8H6HWF5-F1
#
_cell.length_a   1.000
_cell.length_b   1.000
_cell.length_c   1.000
_cell.angle_alpha   90.00
_cell.angle_beta   90.00
_cell.angle_gamma   90.00
#
_symmetry.space_group_name_H-M   'P 1'
#
loop_
_entity.id
_entity.type
_entity.pdbx_description
1 polymer ?
#
loop_
_entity_poly.entity_id
_entity_poly.type
_entity_poly.pdbx_seq_one_letter_code
_entity_poly.pdbx_strand_id
1 'polypeptide(L)'
;MGRRAKYLTLCDRREAHRKQKQVLKLRPSASLARKAENRRYYLKHKPAPILPSDIKRHSVSPISWSAWSSVFVRFCQGEDMLIVEELELDTSDLEALIGLPPYPAHVTRPDTFEDIWGPTAAALHGYLTSKYTSHVERRMINVRDGSETDAREESWSVYRALLNERQLWLSRLSTERMLDYTPTDRILYLNLLWNARLIVYAAEDIASLAESRTHLLRAWADRLWHLSH
;
A
#
# COMPACT_ATOMS: atom_id res chain seq x y z
N MET A 1 -21.15 4.73 60.53
CA MET A 1 -19.91 5.45 60.21
C MET A 1 -19.84 5.70 58.70
N GLY A 2 -20.04 6.94 58.26
CA GLY A 2 -20.13 7.29 56.84
C GLY A 2 -18.76 7.32 56.16
N ARG A 3 -18.67 6.77 54.94
CA ARG A 3 -17.45 6.79 54.09
C ARG A 3 -17.08 8.24 53.77
N ARG A 4 -15.97 8.75 54.32
CA ARG A 4 -15.43 10.08 53.96
C ARG A 4 -14.99 10.09 52.49
N ALA A 5 -15.28 11.19 51.80
CA ALA A 5 -14.84 11.41 50.43
C ALA A 5 -13.29 11.46 50.37
N LYS A 6 -12.70 10.67 49.47
CA LYS A 6 -11.24 10.50 49.32
C LYS A 6 -10.51 11.79 48.92
N TYR A 7 -11.22 12.77 48.36
CA TYR A 7 -10.69 14.07 47.94
C TYR A 7 -11.67 15.16 48.37
N LEU A 8 -11.14 16.26 48.92
CA LEU A 8 -11.95 17.37 49.46
C LEU A 8 -12.30 18.39 48.37
N THR A 9 -11.47 18.54 47.33
CA THR A 9 -11.72 19.48 46.22
C THR A 9 -11.50 18.85 44.84
N LEU A 10 -12.04 19.51 43.80
CA LEU A 10 -11.84 19.15 42.39
C LEU A 10 -10.39 19.29 41.94
N CYS A 11 -9.64 20.25 42.50
CA CYS A 11 -8.21 20.42 42.26
C CYS A 11 -7.41 19.21 42.79
N ASP A 12 -7.69 18.75 44.00
CA ASP A 12 -7.03 17.59 44.60
C ASP A 12 -7.20 16.33 43.74
N ARG A 13 -8.42 16.13 43.21
CA ARG A 13 -8.73 15.01 42.33
C ARG A 13 -7.92 15.06 41.03
N ARG A 14 -7.78 16.25 40.42
CA ARG A 14 -7.00 16.44 39.19
C ARG A 14 -5.51 16.24 39.43
N GLU A 15 -4.99 16.73 40.54
CA GLU A 15 -3.58 16.60 40.90
C GLU A 15 -3.21 15.15 41.24
N ALA A 16 -4.08 14.44 41.99
CA ALA A 16 -3.94 13.02 42.25
C ALA A 16 -3.93 12.19 40.96
N HIS A 17 -4.80 12.52 39.99
CA HIS A 17 -4.84 11.85 38.69
C HIS A 17 -3.57 12.12 37.87
N ARG A 18 -3.01 13.34 37.91
CA ARG A 18 -1.72 13.68 37.27
C ARG A 18 -0.56 12.91 37.90
N LYS A 19 -0.48 12.86 39.24
CA LYS A 19 0.53 12.09 39.97
C LYS A 19 0.42 10.59 39.67
N GLN A 20 -0.80 10.05 39.63
CA GLN A 20 -1.03 8.65 39.27
C GLN A 20 -0.60 8.34 37.83
N LYS A 21 -0.86 9.23 36.87
CA LYS A 21 -0.36 9.11 35.49
C LYS A 21 1.17 9.18 35.42
N GLN A 22 1.83 10.05 36.19
CA GLN A 22 3.29 10.11 36.26
C GLN A 22 3.89 8.82 36.83
N VAL A 23 3.29 8.25 37.89
CA VAL A 23 3.73 6.98 38.46
C VAL A 23 3.57 5.83 37.47
N LEU A 24 2.46 5.78 36.71
CA LEU A 24 2.24 4.77 35.66
C LEU A 24 3.21 4.89 34.48
N LYS A 25 3.77 6.09 34.22
CA LYS A 25 4.83 6.27 33.22
C LYS A 25 6.17 5.69 33.67
N LEU A 26 6.48 5.77 34.96
CA LEU A 26 7.74 5.28 35.53
C LEU A 26 7.70 3.77 35.82
N ARG A 27 6.52 3.23 36.16
CA ARG A 27 6.30 1.79 36.36
C ARG A 27 4.97 1.40 35.70
N PRO A 28 5.00 0.76 34.51
CA PRO A 28 3.79 0.23 33.92
C PRO A 28 3.13 -0.74 34.90
N SER A 29 1.83 -0.60 35.12
CA SER A 29 1.10 -1.54 35.96
C SER A 29 1.17 -2.95 35.36
N ALA A 30 1.09 -3.99 36.20
CA ALA A 30 1.09 -5.38 35.74
C ALA A 30 0.01 -5.67 34.68
N SER A 31 -1.09 -4.91 34.70
CA SER A 31 -2.15 -4.94 33.68
C SER A 31 -1.68 -4.43 32.32
N LEU A 32 -0.92 -3.33 32.29
CA LEU A 32 -0.34 -2.78 31.05
C LEU A 32 0.76 -3.67 30.50
N ALA A 33 1.61 -4.23 31.37
CA ALA A 33 2.62 -5.21 30.98
C ALA A 33 1.97 -6.47 30.36
N ARG A 34 0.95 -7.03 31.02
CA ARG A 34 0.16 -8.15 30.46
C ARG A 34 -0.57 -7.78 29.17
N LYS A 35 -1.11 -6.57 29.03
CA LYS A 35 -1.71 -6.13 27.76
C LYS A 35 -0.67 -6.06 26.65
N ALA A 36 0.53 -5.54 26.93
CA ALA A 36 1.62 -5.49 25.97
C ALA A 36 2.11 -6.90 25.59
N GLU A 37 2.22 -7.80 26.57
CA GLU A 37 2.59 -9.20 26.37
C GLU A 37 1.51 -9.98 25.60
N ASN A 38 0.24 -9.86 25.97
CA ASN A 38 -0.88 -10.45 25.23
C ASN A 38 -0.95 -9.87 23.83
N ARG A 39 -0.70 -8.57 23.63
CA ARG A 39 -0.63 -7.96 22.30
C ARG A 39 0.50 -8.59 21.50
N ARG A 40 1.71 -8.75 22.07
CA ARG A 40 2.83 -9.46 21.43
C ARG A 40 2.49 -10.92 21.10
N TYR A 41 1.83 -11.63 22.01
CA TYR A 41 1.40 -13.00 21.81
C TYR A 41 0.37 -13.11 20.67
N TYR A 42 -0.70 -12.32 20.72
CA TYR A 42 -1.71 -12.26 19.66
C TYR A 42 -1.09 -11.84 18.32
N LEU A 43 -0.14 -10.91 18.32
CA LEU A 43 0.54 -10.47 17.10
C LEU A 43 1.45 -11.56 16.52
N LYS A 44 2.12 -12.37 17.35
CA LYS A 44 2.95 -13.51 16.92
C LYS A 44 2.11 -14.65 16.34
N HIS A 45 0.87 -14.81 16.81
CA HIS A 45 0.00 -15.93 16.44
C HIS A 45 -1.16 -15.51 15.53
N LYS A 46 -1.20 -14.26 15.06
CA LYS A 46 -2.21 -13.82 14.10
C LYS A 46 -1.89 -14.47 12.75
N PRO A 47 -2.76 -15.35 12.22
CA PRO A 47 -2.49 -16.02 10.97
C PRO A 47 -2.34 -15.01 9.84
N ALA A 48 -1.45 -15.30 8.90
CA ALA A 48 -1.32 -14.53 7.67
C ALA A 48 -2.69 -14.45 6.97
N PRO A 49 -3.03 -13.32 6.35
CA PRO A 49 -4.29 -13.20 5.64
C PRO A 49 -4.35 -14.26 4.52
N ILE A 50 -5.47 -14.98 4.45
CA ILE A 50 -5.70 -15.94 3.37
C ILE A 50 -6.12 -15.15 2.13
N LEU A 51 -5.27 -15.15 1.12
CA LEU A 51 -5.53 -14.49 -0.16
C LEU A 51 -6.57 -15.27 -0.97
N PRO A 52 -7.65 -14.61 -1.44
CA PRO A 52 -8.57 -15.16 -2.44
C PRO A 52 -7.84 -15.63 -3.71
N SER A 53 -8.36 -16.68 -4.34
CA SER A 53 -7.75 -17.33 -5.51
C SER A 53 -7.70 -16.42 -6.74
N ASP A 54 -8.72 -15.59 -6.92
CA ASP A 54 -8.83 -14.56 -7.93
C ASP A 54 -7.73 -13.50 -7.78
N ILE A 55 -7.43 -13.05 -6.55
CA ILE A 55 -6.32 -12.10 -6.31
C ILE A 55 -4.98 -12.73 -6.72
N LYS A 56 -4.74 -13.98 -6.32
CA LYS A 56 -3.52 -14.72 -6.74
C LYS A 56 -3.44 -14.90 -8.24
N ARG A 57 -4.57 -15.14 -8.91
CA ARG A 57 -4.59 -15.31 -10.37
C ARG A 57 -4.23 -14.00 -11.07
N HIS A 58 -4.84 -12.89 -10.65
CA HIS A 58 -4.56 -11.58 -11.21
C HIS A 58 -3.13 -11.13 -10.95
N SER A 59 -2.53 -11.40 -9.78
CA SER A 59 -1.15 -10.97 -9.51
C SER A 59 -0.10 -11.61 -10.44
N VAL A 60 -0.37 -12.82 -10.94
CA VAL A 60 0.54 -13.63 -11.77
C VAL A 60 0.34 -13.38 -13.26
N SER A 61 -0.73 -12.69 -13.68
CA SER A 61 -0.91 -12.33 -15.08
C SER A 61 0.31 -11.55 -15.59
N PRO A 62 0.98 -12.02 -16.66
CA PRO A 62 2.11 -11.31 -17.22
C PRO A 62 1.63 -9.96 -17.72
N ILE A 63 2.34 -8.91 -17.31
CA ILE A 63 2.22 -7.61 -17.95
C ILE A 63 3.16 -7.70 -19.15
N SER A 64 2.61 -7.65 -20.36
CA SER A 64 3.41 -7.84 -21.58
C SER A 64 4.40 -6.68 -21.75
N TRP A 65 5.69 -6.97 -21.60
CA TRP A 65 6.79 -6.00 -21.67
C TRP A 65 7.67 -6.14 -22.91
N SER A 66 7.09 -6.24 -24.11
CA SER A 66 7.90 -6.20 -25.34
C SER A 66 7.50 -5.02 -26.24
N ALA A 67 8.45 -4.60 -27.07
CA ALA A 67 8.56 -3.31 -27.77
C ALA A 67 8.82 -2.06 -26.89
N TRP A 68 8.31 -2.00 -25.65
CA TRP A 68 8.33 -0.76 -24.83
C TRP A 68 9.19 -0.82 -23.57
N SER A 69 10.12 -1.77 -23.48
CA SER A 69 10.96 -1.97 -22.28
C SER A 69 11.78 -0.75 -21.92
N SER A 70 12.28 0.00 -22.91
CA SER A 70 13.03 1.24 -22.69
C SER A 70 12.19 2.34 -22.02
N VAL A 71 10.92 2.47 -22.37
CA VAL A 71 9.99 3.43 -21.77
C VAL A 71 9.72 3.07 -20.31
N PHE A 72 9.46 1.79 -20.03
CA PHE A 72 9.29 1.30 -18.65
C PHE A 72 10.52 1.62 -17.79
N VAL A 73 11.72 1.29 -18.28
CA VAL A 73 12.99 1.50 -17.54
C VAL A 73 13.21 2.98 -17.22
N ARG A 74 12.93 3.88 -18.16
CA ARG A 74 13.02 5.34 -17.97
C ARG A 74 12.18 5.83 -16.79
N PHE A 75 10.91 5.43 -16.73
CA PHE A 75 10.04 5.79 -15.61
C PHE A 75 10.43 5.11 -14.29
N CYS A 76 10.92 3.87 -14.33
CA CYS A 76 11.52 3.23 -13.15
C CYS A 76 12.72 4.02 -12.61
N GLN A 77 13.51 4.64 -13.48
CA GLN A 77 14.64 5.50 -13.12
C GLN A 77 14.23 6.91 -12.66
N GLY A 78 12.94 7.22 -12.65
CA GLY A 78 12.39 8.47 -12.12
C GLY A 78 12.17 9.56 -13.16
N GLU A 79 12.12 9.22 -14.45
CA GLU A 79 11.65 10.15 -15.46
C GLU A 79 10.17 10.50 -15.25
N ASP A 80 9.83 11.76 -15.48
CA ASP A 80 8.56 12.38 -15.10
C ASP A 80 7.68 12.75 -16.29
N MET A 81 8.19 12.59 -17.52
CA MET A 81 7.50 12.95 -18.75
C MET A 81 7.68 11.88 -19.85
N LEU A 82 6.57 11.54 -20.50
CA LEU A 82 6.54 10.74 -21.72
C LEU A 82 6.28 11.68 -22.89
N ILE A 83 7.18 11.69 -23.87
CA ILE A 83 7.00 12.40 -25.13
C ILE A 83 7.01 11.36 -26.25
N VAL A 84 5.85 11.13 -26.86
CA VAL A 84 5.68 10.24 -28.01
C VAL A 84 4.78 10.92 -29.03
N GLU A 85 5.36 11.35 -30.14
CA GLU A 85 4.65 12.03 -31.23
C GLU A 85 3.87 13.26 -30.75
N GLU A 86 2.53 13.25 -30.85
CA GLU A 86 1.63 14.33 -30.42
C GLU A 86 1.18 14.18 -28.96
N LEU A 87 1.67 13.16 -28.25
CA LEU A 87 1.31 12.87 -26.87
C LEU A 87 2.46 13.22 -25.92
N GLU A 88 2.21 14.24 -25.12
CA GLU A 88 3.02 14.60 -23.97
C GLU A 88 2.22 14.25 -22.72
N LEU A 89 2.70 13.29 -21.93
CA LEU A 89 2.13 12.96 -20.62
C LEU A 89 3.12 13.28 -19.53
N ASP A 90 2.67 14.02 -18.53
CA ASP A 90 3.47 14.27 -17.34
C ASP A 90 3.07 13.32 -16.18
N THR A 91 3.72 13.52 -15.04
CA THR A 91 3.42 12.78 -13.82
C THR A 91 1.96 12.94 -13.37
N SER A 92 1.36 14.11 -13.55
CA SER A 92 -0.03 14.37 -13.14
C SER A 92 -1.02 13.60 -14.02
N ASP A 93 -0.72 13.44 -15.30
CA ASP A 93 -1.50 12.62 -16.22
C ASP A 93 -1.41 11.14 -15.84
N LEU A 94 -0.20 10.65 -15.56
CA LEU A 94 0.00 9.27 -15.10
C LEU A 94 -0.70 9.02 -13.75
N GLU A 95 -0.70 9.99 -12.84
CA GLU A 95 -1.47 9.92 -11.59
C GLU A 95 -2.98 9.84 -11.84
N ALA A 96 -3.50 10.61 -12.79
CA ALA A 96 -4.90 10.54 -13.18
C ALA A 96 -5.28 9.17 -13.75
N LEU A 97 -4.36 8.52 -14.46
CA LEU A 97 -4.55 7.19 -15.06
C LEU A 97 -4.56 6.06 -14.04
N ILE A 98 -3.97 6.22 -12.84
CA ILE A 98 -4.02 5.21 -11.75
C ILE A 98 -5.46 5.05 -11.20
N GLY A 99 -6.29 6.08 -11.38
CA GLY A 99 -7.67 6.11 -10.92
C GLY A 99 -8.63 5.23 -11.74
N LEU A 100 -9.92 5.45 -11.48
CA LEU A 100 -11.01 4.88 -12.27
C LEU A 100 -11.52 5.94 -13.26
N PRO A 101 -12.10 5.53 -14.41
CA PRO A 101 -12.65 6.46 -15.38
C PRO A 101 -13.77 7.36 -14.79
N PRO A 102 -14.10 8.48 -15.45
CA PRO A 102 -13.53 8.94 -16.72
C PRO A 102 -12.11 9.50 -16.57
N TYR A 103 -11.19 9.04 -17.42
CA TYR A 103 -9.85 9.62 -17.50
C TYR A 103 -9.89 10.96 -18.24
N PRO A 104 -8.91 11.85 -17.98
CA PRO A 104 -8.86 13.14 -18.64
C PRO A 104 -8.85 12.97 -20.15
N ALA A 105 -9.75 13.69 -20.80
CA ALA A 105 -9.99 13.48 -22.22
C ALA A 105 -8.76 13.85 -23.05
N HIS A 106 -7.92 14.80 -22.64
CA HIS A 106 -6.68 15.11 -23.36
C HIS A 106 -5.69 13.94 -23.41
N VAL A 107 -5.77 13.00 -22.45
CA VAL A 107 -4.94 11.79 -22.43
C VAL A 107 -5.50 10.75 -23.40
N THR A 108 -6.82 10.56 -23.44
CA THR A 108 -7.47 9.46 -24.19
C THR A 108 -8.14 9.86 -25.51
N ARG A 109 -8.18 11.16 -25.84
CA ARG A 109 -8.76 11.72 -27.08
C ARG A 109 -7.95 11.57 -28.37
N PRO A 110 -6.61 11.41 -28.39
CA PRO A 110 -5.89 11.37 -29.66
C PRO A 110 -6.53 10.36 -30.61
N ASP A 111 -6.70 10.75 -31.88
CA ASP A 111 -7.27 9.86 -32.90
C ASP A 111 -6.42 8.58 -33.09
N THR A 112 -5.16 8.63 -32.66
CA THR A 112 -4.16 7.55 -32.63
C THR A 112 -3.91 6.98 -31.23
N PHE A 113 -4.79 7.20 -30.24
CA PHE A 113 -4.56 6.77 -28.85
C PHE A 113 -4.28 5.26 -28.74
N GLU A 114 -4.85 4.45 -29.63
CA GLU A 114 -4.57 3.01 -29.71
C GLU A 114 -3.11 2.71 -30.08
N ASP A 115 -2.48 3.54 -30.93
CA ASP A 115 -1.10 3.36 -31.39
C ASP A 115 -0.09 3.71 -30.30
N ILE A 116 -0.40 4.72 -29.47
CA ILE A 116 0.44 5.17 -28.34
C ILE A 116 0.08 4.49 -27.01
N TRP A 117 -0.86 3.54 -27.04
CA TRP A 117 -1.28 2.79 -25.85
C TRP A 117 -0.15 1.96 -25.25
N GLY A 118 0.62 1.25 -26.09
CA GLY A 118 1.74 0.43 -25.63
C GLY A 118 2.79 1.22 -24.85
N PRO A 119 3.31 2.34 -25.38
CA PRO A 119 4.19 3.26 -24.66
C PRO A 119 3.57 3.81 -23.38
N THR A 120 2.31 4.26 -23.43
CA THR A 120 1.60 4.85 -22.28
C THR A 120 1.43 3.82 -21.15
N ALA A 121 1.07 2.59 -21.48
CA ALA A 121 0.95 1.51 -20.52
C ALA A 121 2.31 1.15 -19.89
N ALA A 122 3.38 1.13 -20.68
CA ALA A 122 4.73 0.91 -20.17
C ALA A 122 5.18 2.04 -19.24
N ALA A 123 4.89 3.30 -19.59
CA ALA A 123 5.17 4.48 -18.77
C ALA A 123 4.40 4.44 -17.44
N LEU A 124 3.08 4.21 -17.48
CA LEU A 124 2.24 4.07 -16.28
C LEU A 124 2.75 2.97 -15.36
N HIS A 125 3.15 1.82 -15.92
CA HIS A 125 3.66 0.73 -15.13
C HIS A 125 5.03 1.03 -14.50
N GLY A 126 5.94 1.65 -15.25
CA GLY A 126 7.24 2.08 -14.74
C GLY A 126 7.08 3.13 -13.65
N TYR A 127 6.15 4.07 -13.83
CA TYR A 127 5.81 5.10 -12.86
C TYR A 127 5.27 4.49 -11.56
N LEU A 128 4.28 3.58 -11.65
CA LEU A 128 3.73 2.85 -10.50
C LEU A 128 4.81 2.05 -9.77
N THR A 129 5.72 1.42 -10.52
CA THR A 129 6.84 0.67 -9.96
C THR A 129 7.80 1.59 -9.23
N SER A 130 8.19 2.72 -9.82
CA SER A 130 9.05 3.74 -9.21
C SER A 130 8.47 4.31 -7.91
N LYS A 131 7.16 4.59 -7.88
CA LYS A 131 6.49 5.04 -6.65
C LYS A 131 6.51 3.96 -5.57
N TYR A 132 6.30 2.70 -5.96
CA TYR A 132 6.34 1.59 -5.02
C TYR A 132 7.76 1.34 -4.48
N THR A 133 8.79 1.32 -5.33
CA THR A 133 10.19 1.13 -4.89
C THR A 133 10.60 2.23 -3.91
N SER A 134 10.34 3.50 -4.26
CA SER A 134 10.57 4.65 -3.38
C SER A 134 9.81 4.55 -2.05
N HIS A 135 8.62 3.96 -2.05
CA HIS A 135 7.84 3.72 -0.84
C HIS A 135 8.46 2.61 0.02
N VAL A 136 8.85 1.49 -0.59
CA VAL A 136 9.47 0.36 0.11
C VAL A 136 10.82 0.75 0.71
N GLU A 137 11.67 1.48 -0.01
CA GLU A 137 12.95 1.97 0.51
C GLU A 137 12.77 2.82 1.77
N ARG A 138 11.83 3.77 1.74
CA ARG A 138 11.48 4.58 2.92
C ARG A 138 10.99 3.71 4.08
N ARG A 139 10.17 2.70 3.79
CA ARG A 139 9.69 1.76 4.82
C ARG A 139 10.80 0.89 5.38
N MET A 140 11.74 0.43 4.56
CA MET A 140 12.91 -0.32 5.01
C MET A 140 13.73 0.47 6.03
N ILE A 141 13.97 1.76 5.77
CA ILE A 141 14.65 2.67 6.71
C ILE A 141 13.87 2.73 8.03
N ASN A 142 12.57 3.02 7.96
CA ASN A 142 11.72 3.13 9.15
C ASN A 142 11.67 1.84 9.97
N VAL A 143 11.58 0.68 9.32
CA VAL A 143 11.50 -0.63 9.99
C VAL A 143 12.85 -1.01 10.61
N ARG A 144 13.97 -0.67 9.96
CA ARG A 144 15.30 -0.92 10.49
C ARG A 144 15.49 -0.26 11.86
N ASP A 145 15.05 0.98 11.98
CA ASP A 145 15.23 1.80 13.18
C ASP A 145 14.03 1.74 14.15
N GLY A 146 12.88 1.24 13.68
CA GLY A 146 11.64 1.13 14.44
C GLY A 146 11.39 -0.22 15.12
N SER A 147 10.24 -0.34 15.78
CA SER A 147 9.85 -1.60 16.43
C SER A 147 9.17 -2.57 15.45
N GLU A 148 9.32 -3.87 15.70
CA GLU A 148 8.63 -4.90 14.91
C GLU A 148 7.09 -4.78 15.01
N THR A 149 6.59 -4.27 16.13
CA THR A 149 5.15 -4.05 16.30
C THR A 149 4.64 -2.98 15.34
N ASP A 150 5.39 -1.90 15.17
CA ASP A 150 5.02 -0.80 14.26
C ASP A 150 5.06 -1.29 12.80
N ALA A 151 6.10 -2.06 12.43
CA ALA A 151 6.22 -2.66 11.10
C ALA A 151 5.03 -3.59 10.76
N ARG A 152 4.55 -4.36 11.74
CA ARG A 152 3.36 -5.21 11.60
C ARG A 152 2.08 -4.41 11.45
N GLU A 153 1.90 -3.38 12.28
CA GLU A 153 0.69 -2.54 12.23
C GLU A 153 0.60 -1.79 10.91
N GLU A 154 1.71 -1.25 10.44
CA GLU A 154 1.81 -0.59 9.14
C GLU A 154 1.49 -1.57 8.00
N SER A 155 2.10 -2.75 7.98
CA SER A 155 1.86 -3.75 6.91
C SER A 155 0.40 -4.23 6.87
N TRP A 156 -0.21 -4.43 8.03
CA TRP A 156 -1.64 -4.73 8.12
C TRP A 156 -2.54 -3.56 7.69
N SER A 157 -2.13 -2.32 7.98
CA SER A 157 -2.85 -1.11 7.55
C SER A 157 -2.85 -1.01 6.02
N VAL A 158 -1.68 -1.19 5.40
CA VAL A 158 -1.53 -1.21 3.94
C VAL A 158 -2.38 -2.31 3.32
N TYR A 159 -2.29 -3.54 3.82
CA TYR A 159 -3.11 -4.66 3.32
C TYR A 159 -4.61 -4.35 3.36
N ARG A 160 -5.11 -3.79 4.48
CA ARG A 160 -6.52 -3.42 4.61
C ARG A 160 -6.93 -2.28 3.66
N ALA A 161 -6.07 -1.27 3.51
CA ALA A 161 -6.33 -0.17 2.59
C ALA A 161 -6.46 -0.68 1.15
N LEU A 162 -5.55 -1.54 0.71
CA LEU A 162 -5.57 -2.14 -0.63
C LEU A 162 -6.80 -3.04 -0.86
N LEU A 163 -7.22 -3.82 0.16
CA LEU A 163 -8.46 -4.59 0.06
C LEU A 163 -9.71 -3.71 -0.08
N ASN A 164 -9.77 -2.62 0.69
CA ASN A 164 -10.88 -1.67 0.61
C ASN A 164 -10.90 -0.98 -0.76
N GLU A 165 -9.73 -0.61 -1.27
CA GLU A 165 -9.58 -0.05 -2.60
C GLU A 165 -10.07 -1.03 -3.66
N ARG A 166 -9.60 -2.29 -3.66
CA ARG A 166 -10.12 -3.33 -4.58
C ARG A 166 -11.65 -3.45 -4.51
N GLN A 167 -12.24 -3.41 -3.32
CA GLN A 167 -13.70 -3.51 -3.19
C GLN A 167 -14.42 -2.31 -3.82
N LEU A 168 -13.88 -1.10 -3.64
CA LEU A 168 -14.38 0.11 -4.29
C LEU A 168 -14.33 -0.03 -5.81
N TRP A 169 -13.22 -0.55 -6.34
CA TRP A 169 -13.04 -0.79 -7.76
C TRP A 169 -14.11 -1.74 -8.30
N LEU A 170 -14.26 -2.92 -7.71
CA LEU A 170 -15.27 -3.89 -8.13
C LEU A 170 -16.69 -3.34 -8.09
N SER A 171 -17.03 -2.55 -7.07
CA SER A 171 -18.36 -1.96 -6.94
C SER A 171 -18.67 -0.99 -8.08
N ARG A 172 -17.72 -0.14 -8.45
CA ARG A 172 -17.88 0.82 -9.56
C ARG A 172 -18.00 0.11 -10.90
N LEU A 173 -17.18 -0.93 -11.12
CA LEU A 173 -17.23 -1.76 -12.32
C LEU A 173 -18.52 -2.54 -12.51
N SER A 174 -19.17 -2.96 -11.41
CA SER A 174 -20.47 -3.61 -11.50
C SER A 174 -21.62 -2.63 -11.81
N THR A 175 -21.41 -1.33 -11.58
CA THR A 175 -22.44 -0.28 -11.71
C THR A 175 -22.39 0.38 -13.10
N GLU A 176 -21.19 0.60 -13.62
CA GLU A 176 -20.96 1.10 -14.96
C GLU A 176 -20.84 -0.08 -15.92
N ARG A 177 -21.86 -0.31 -16.77
CA ARG A 177 -21.76 -1.29 -17.85
C ARG A 177 -20.67 -0.84 -18.83
N MET A 178 -19.44 -1.30 -18.60
CA MET A 178 -18.29 -1.23 -19.53
C MET A 178 -18.62 -2.11 -20.75
N LEU A 179 -19.43 -1.61 -21.67
CA LEU A 179 -19.97 -2.38 -22.79
C LEU A 179 -19.13 -2.28 -24.07
N ASP A 180 -18.03 -1.54 -24.08
CA ASP A 180 -17.16 -1.42 -25.24
C ASP A 180 -15.70 -1.66 -24.83
N TYR A 181 -15.00 -2.56 -25.52
CA TYR A 181 -13.57 -2.91 -25.37
C TYR A 181 -12.64 -1.72 -25.72
N THR A 182 -12.80 -0.61 -25.02
CA THR A 182 -12.09 0.63 -25.26
C THR A 182 -10.69 0.59 -24.62
N PRO A 183 -9.77 1.49 -25.01
CA PRO A 183 -8.52 1.70 -24.30
C PRO A 183 -8.69 1.92 -22.77
N THR A 184 -9.84 2.44 -22.34
CA THR A 184 -10.23 2.60 -20.93
C THR A 184 -10.25 1.29 -20.15
N ASP A 185 -10.83 0.23 -20.73
CA ASP A 185 -10.91 -1.10 -20.08
C ASP A 185 -9.53 -1.68 -19.82
N ARG A 186 -8.56 -1.36 -20.69
CA ARG A 186 -7.18 -1.83 -20.58
C ARG A 186 -6.43 -1.10 -19.47
N ILE A 187 -6.59 0.24 -19.33
CA ILE A 187 -6.02 1.01 -18.21
C ILE A 187 -6.54 0.45 -16.89
N LEU A 188 -7.86 0.29 -16.81
CA LEU A 188 -8.52 -0.27 -15.66
C LEU A 188 -7.95 -1.66 -15.31
N TYR A 189 -7.85 -2.54 -16.30
CA TYR A 189 -7.30 -3.88 -16.11
C TYR A 189 -5.86 -3.85 -15.58
N LEU A 190 -4.99 -2.98 -16.14
CA LEU A 190 -3.62 -2.83 -15.65
C LEU A 190 -3.56 -2.35 -14.20
N ASN A 191 -4.39 -1.39 -13.82
CA ASN A 191 -4.43 -0.93 -12.45
C ASN A 191 -4.99 -2.01 -11.50
N LEU A 192 -5.99 -2.79 -11.93
CA LEU A 192 -6.49 -3.95 -11.17
C LEU A 192 -5.40 -5.00 -10.97
N LEU A 193 -4.63 -5.31 -12.02
CA LEU A 193 -3.49 -6.23 -11.94
C LEU A 193 -2.43 -5.73 -10.96
N TRP A 194 -2.09 -4.43 -11.03
CA TRP A 194 -1.11 -3.83 -10.13
C TRP A 194 -1.58 -3.86 -8.68
N ASN A 195 -2.82 -3.44 -8.42
CA ASN A 195 -3.40 -3.50 -7.08
C ASN A 195 -3.47 -4.94 -6.54
N ALA A 196 -3.82 -5.92 -7.38
CA ALA A 196 -3.79 -7.33 -6.99
C ALA A 196 -2.38 -7.78 -6.58
N ARG A 197 -1.35 -7.38 -7.33
CA ARG A 197 0.05 -7.66 -6.98
C ARG A 197 0.47 -7.01 -5.66
N LEU A 198 0.10 -5.75 -5.43
CA LEU A 198 0.38 -5.06 -4.16
C LEU A 198 -0.29 -5.75 -2.96
N ILE A 199 -1.51 -6.28 -3.12
CA ILE A 199 -2.21 -7.05 -2.07
C ILE A 199 -1.44 -8.33 -1.74
N VAL A 200 -0.93 -9.04 -2.75
CA VAL A 200 -0.11 -10.24 -2.55
C VAL A 200 1.18 -9.88 -1.81
N TYR A 201 1.91 -8.86 -2.26
CA TYR A 201 3.12 -8.38 -1.58
C TYR A 201 2.85 -7.99 -0.12
N ALA A 202 1.75 -7.29 0.17
CA ALA A 202 1.40 -6.93 1.54
C ALA A 202 1.07 -8.15 2.41
N ALA A 203 0.46 -9.20 1.85
CA ALA A 203 0.22 -10.46 2.56
C ALA A 203 1.53 -11.21 2.83
N GLU A 204 2.44 -11.25 1.86
CA GLU A 204 3.78 -11.83 1.99
C GLU A 204 4.64 -11.06 3.01
N ASP A 205 4.52 -9.73 3.07
CA ASP A 205 5.16 -8.89 4.09
C ASP A 205 4.70 -9.30 5.50
N ILE A 206 3.39 -9.48 5.68
CA ILE A 206 2.80 -9.90 6.95
C ILE A 206 3.29 -11.30 7.34
N ALA A 207 3.39 -12.22 6.36
CA ALA A 207 3.93 -13.56 6.59
C ALA A 207 5.43 -13.53 6.96
N SER A 208 6.24 -12.76 6.23
CA SER A 208 7.67 -12.57 6.49
C SER A 208 7.90 -11.98 7.88
N LEU A 209 7.06 -11.04 8.29
CA LEU A 209 7.08 -10.51 9.65
C LEU A 209 6.79 -11.57 10.71
N ALA A 210 5.91 -12.55 10.45
CA ALA A 210 5.65 -13.64 11.39
C ALA A 210 6.92 -14.42 11.73
N GLU A 211 7.86 -14.52 10.79
CA GLU A 211 9.17 -15.14 10.98
C GLU A 211 10.13 -14.19 11.70
N SER A 212 10.43 -13.03 11.10
CA SER A 212 11.20 -11.97 11.75
C SER A 212 11.21 -10.67 10.94
N ARG A 213 11.60 -9.58 11.58
CA ARG A 213 11.92 -8.31 10.89
C ARG A 213 13.01 -8.48 9.82
N THR A 214 14.02 -9.31 10.08
CA THR A 214 15.11 -9.56 9.12
C THR A 214 14.60 -10.23 7.85
N HIS A 215 13.64 -11.15 7.97
CA HIS A 215 13.02 -11.80 6.83
C HIS A 215 12.19 -10.81 6.00
N LEU A 216 11.43 -9.92 6.63
CA LEU A 216 10.74 -8.83 5.92
C LEU A 216 11.72 -7.95 5.13
N LEU A 217 12.82 -7.52 5.77
CA LEU A 217 13.80 -6.66 5.10
C LEU A 217 14.46 -7.36 3.90
N ARG A 218 14.72 -8.67 3.99
CA ARG A 218 15.20 -9.48 2.86
C ARG A 218 14.14 -9.55 1.75
N ALA A 219 12.90 -9.87 2.10
CA ALA A 219 11.81 -9.95 1.12
C ALA A 219 11.57 -8.61 0.39
N TRP A 220 11.75 -7.48 1.07
CA TRP A 220 11.73 -6.15 0.45
C TRP A 220 12.94 -5.90 -0.44
N ALA A 221 14.15 -6.22 0.02
CA ALA A 221 15.37 -6.09 -0.78
C ALA A 221 15.30 -6.93 -2.08
N ASP A 222 14.84 -8.18 -1.98
CA ASP A 222 14.68 -9.09 -3.12
C ASP A 222 13.66 -8.52 -4.12
N ARG A 223 12.53 -7.99 -3.63
CA ARG A 223 11.53 -7.32 -4.49
C ARG A 223 12.09 -6.07 -5.17
N LEU A 224 12.81 -5.22 -4.43
CA LEU A 224 13.44 -4.04 -5.01
C LEU A 224 14.42 -4.44 -6.12
N TRP A 225 15.21 -5.48 -5.90
CA TRP A 225 16.13 -6.01 -6.91
C TRP A 225 15.37 -6.48 -8.16
N HIS A 226 14.32 -7.28 -7.99
CA HIS A 226 13.48 -7.79 -9.09
C HIS A 226 12.69 -6.71 -9.84
N LEU A 227 12.36 -5.58 -9.20
CA LEU A 227 11.64 -4.48 -9.85
C LEU A 227 12.58 -3.48 -10.53
N SER A 228 13.88 -3.57 -10.27
CA SER A 228 14.91 -2.69 -10.83
C SER A 228 15.75 -3.34 -11.93
N HIS A 229 15.61 -4.65 -12.18
CA HIS A 229 16.36 -5.46 -13.15
C HIS A 229 15.42 -6.36 -13.95
#